data_AF-A0A972LY94-F1
#
_entry.id   AF-A0A972LY94-F1
#
_cell.length_a   1.000
_cell.length_b   1.000
_cell.length_c   1.000
_cell.angle_alpha   90.00
_cell.angle_beta   90.00
_cell.angle_gamma   90.00
#
_symmetry.space_group_name_H-M   'P 1'
#
loop_
_entity.id
_entity.type
_entity.pdbx_description
1 polymer ?
#
loop_
_entity_poly.entity_id
_entity_poly.type
_entity_poly.pdbx_seq_one_letter_code
_entity_poly.pdbx_strand_id
1 'polypeptide(L)'
;MGKFLMNEEVDILSGLSTDAYFLRTEEVLDGLKHYPQVAMELHTKSFPSKDYGFGIVAGLWEIVKLLEGFPVDIYMIPEGSVFFPGEPVMYIVGNYRNFLRYETAIIGFVSSMSAIATKAARIKLAAENKPVFSFGTRRVHPAIAPAVEYASYIGGVDGVSNVSGARKIGIKAIGTMPHALILVMSDPIEAFIAFDKFVDPSVPRIALVDTYGYPLKETVEAAKVLKDKLYGVRIDTKDFIHIIDIIRWELKRLGYDNVKITLSGGLDEFTVNKYKDLIDSFGVGTRLASARVFDFALKIVEVNGQPKAKVSNYPGQKRIYRRVGAGHIEDIVKLASSQPPQEYKPLMKQVMKKGIIIENIPTPQDIREHVKKELENLPFTYKALEFSEKYPVIFEP
;
A
#
# COMPACT_ATOMS: atom_id res chain seq x y z
N MET A 1 1.68 25.78 19.85
CA MET A 1 2.46 25.17 18.76
C MET A 1 2.71 23.72 19.15
N GLY A 2 2.36 22.76 18.30
CA GLY A 2 2.65 21.34 18.54
C GLY A 2 4.15 21.09 18.70
N LYS A 3 4.52 19.97 19.34
CA LYS A 3 5.94 19.60 19.52
C LYS A 3 6.62 19.20 18.21
N PHE A 4 5.85 18.79 17.21
CA PHE A 4 6.34 18.30 15.92
C PHE A 4 5.68 19.05 14.76
N LEU A 5 6.36 19.08 13.60
CA LEU A 5 5.85 19.69 12.37
C LEU A 5 4.91 18.73 11.65
N MET A 6 3.69 18.59 12.17
CA MET A 6 2.62 17.78 11.61
C MET A 6 1.27 18.41 11.94
N ASN A 7 0.27 18.11 11.13
CA ASN A 7 -1.12 18.40 11.49
C ASN A 7 -1.53 17.48 12.65
N GLU A 8 -2.23 18.04 13.63
CA GLU A 8 -2.97 17.25 14.60
C GLU A 8 -4.27 16.74 13.93
N GLU A 9 -4.90 15.73 14.50
CA GLU A 9 -6.15 15.16 13.98
C GLU A 9 -7.24 16.23 13.81
N VAL A 10 -7.31 17.17 14.76
CA VAL A 10 -8.25 18.31 14.71
C VAL A 10 -8.03 19.21 13.50
N ASP A 11 -6.79 19.43 13.05
CA ASP A 11 -6.50 20.30 11.91
C ASP A 11 -6.98 19.69 10.59
N ILE A 12 -6.95 18.36 10.49
CA ILE A 12 -7.48 17.61 9.34
C ILE A 12 -9.01 17.64 9.38
N LEU A 13 -9.61 17.30 10.53
CA LEU A 13 -11.07 17.24 10.71
C LEU A 13 -11.74 18.61 10.58
N SER A 14 -11.07 19.71 10.93
CA SER A 14 -11.60 21.07 10.77
C SER A 14 -11.40 21.65 9.36
N GLY A 15 -10.72 20.93 8.46
CA GLY A 15 -10.41 21.38 7.11
C GLY A 15 -9.35 22.49 7.06
N LEU A 16 -8.45 22.55 8.05
CA LEU A 16 -7.31 23.49 8.05
C LEU A 16 -6.10 22.92 7.29
N SER A 17 -5.99 21.59 7.19
CA SER A 17 -5.04 20.90 6.31
C SER A 17 -5.47 20.97 4.84
N THR A 18 -5.62 22.19 4.32
CA THR A 18 -6.14 22.50 2.98
C THR A 18 -5.27 23.54 2.29
N ASP A 19 -5.36 23.58 0.96
CA ASP A 19 -4.82 24.71 0.20
C ASP A 19 -5.68 25.97 0.40
N ALA A 20 -5.02 27.13 0.52
CA ALA A 20 -5.69 28.40 0.81
C ALA A 20 -6.74 28.81 -0.24
N TYR A 21 -6.62 28.34 -1.48
CA TYR A 21 -7.60 28.67 -2.53
C TYR A 21 -8.96 28.02 -2.28
N PHE A 22 -9.03 26.91 -1.54
CA PHE A 22 -10.31 26.34 -1.11
C PHE A 22 -11.03 27.27 -0.13
N LEU A 23 -10.33 27.78 0.89
CA LEU A 23 -10.90 28.78 1.81
C LEU A 23 -11.38 30.03 1.06
N ARG A 24 -10.60 30.53 0.10
CA ARG A 24 -11.02 31.68 -0.74
C ARG A 24 -12.21 31.34 -1.65
N THR A 25 -12.29 30.12 -2.18
CA THR A 25 -13.43 29.66 -3.00
C THR A 25 -14.70 29.62 -2.16
N GLU A 26 -14.58 29.17 -0.93
CA GLU A 26 -15.67 29.14 0.03
C GLU A 26 -16.20 30.54 0.37
N GLU A 27 -15.30 31.50 0.63
CA GLU A 27 -15.67 32.91 0.85
C GLU A 27 -16.46 33.49 -0.32
N VAL A 28 -16.08 33.14 -1.56
CA VAL A 28 -16.82 33.53 -2.77
C VAL A 28 -18.22 32.90 -2.80
N LEU A 29 -18.35 31.61 -2.49
CA LEU A 29 -19.65 30.93 -2.47
C LEU A 29 -20.57 31.49 -1.37
N ASP A 30 -20.02 31.78 -0.20
CA ASP A 30 -20.74 32.38 0.93
C ASP A 30 -21.19 33.80 0.61
N GLY A 31 -20.30 34.63 0.05
CA GLY A 31 -20.63 35.99 -0.37
C GLY A 31 -21.72 36.03 -1.44
N LEU A 32 -21.71 35.07 -2.36
CA LEU A 32 -22.75 34.92 -3.39
C LEU A 32 -24.03 34.22 -2.89
N LYS A 33 -24.01 33.63 -1.69
CA LYS A 33 -25.04 32.71 -1.19
C LYS A 33 -25.37 31.61 -2.21
N HIS A 34 -24.35 31.10 -2.89
CA HIS A 34 -24.48 30.13 -3.98
C HIS A 34 -23.88 28.79 -3.55
N TYR A 35 -24.74 27.77 -3.42
CA TYR A 35 -24.37 26.49 -2.82
C TYR A 35 -24.77 25.31 -3.70
N PRO A 36 -24.05 25.07 -4.82
CA PRO A 36 -24.44 24.07 -5.80
C PRO A 36 -24.27 22.65 -5.25
N GLN A 37 -25.21 21.78 -5.64
CA GLN A 37 -25.04 20.34 -5.52
C GLN A 37 -24.07 19.87 -6.62
N VAL A 38 -23.07 19.08 -6.26
CA VAL A 38 -22.07 18.57 -7.20
C VAL A 38 -21.87 17.08 -7.03
N ALA A 39 -21.47 16.41 -8.11
CA ALA A 39 -20.82 15.12 -8.04
C ALA A 39 -19.34 15.31 -8.39
N MET A 40 -18.46 14.97 -7.43
CA MET A 40 -17.02 14.99 -7.63
C MET A 40 -16.48 13.56 -7.77
N GLU A 41 -15.60 13.38 -8.74
CA GLU A 41 -14.98 12.13 -9.13
C GLU A 41 -13.51 12.10 -8.74
N LEU A 42 -13.08 11.03 -8.08
CA LEU A 42 -11.69 10.75 -7.75
C LEU A 42 -11.11 9.73 -8.74
N HIS A 43 -10.08 10.12 -9.49
CA HIS A 43 -9.39 9.25 -10.45
C HIS A 43 -7.93 9.70 -10.64
N THR A 44 -7.12 8.85 -11.26
CA THR A 44 -5.81 9.23 -11.81
C THR A 44 -5.80 9.04 -13.32
N LYS A 45 -4.99 9.84 -14.04
CA LYS A 45 -4.86 9.76 -15.50
C LYS A 45 -3.73 8.85 -15.97
N SER A 46 -2.78 8.57 -15.09
CA SER A 46 -1.62 7.74 -15.41
C SER A 46 -0.98 7.16 -14.15
N PHE A 47 -0.29 6.04 -14.32
CA PHE A 47 0.63 5.54 -13.32
C PHE A 47 2.02 6.20 -13.42
N PRO A 48 2.87 6.07 -12.38
CA PRO A 48 4.15 6.78 -12.32
C PRO A 48 5.21 6.32 -13.33
N SER A 49 5.10 5.10 -13.87
CA SER A 49 5.93 4.59 -14.96
C SER A 49 5.15 3.60 -15.83
N LYS A 50 5.71 3.24 -16.98
CA LYS A 50 5.15 2.23 -17.90
C LYS A 50 5.23 0.79 -17.37
N ASP A 51 5.93 0.60 -16.26
CA ASP A 51 6.11 -0.71 -15.63
C ASP A 51 4.91 -1.11 -14.77
N TYR A 52 3.99 -0.17 -14.52
CA TYR A 52 2.77 -0.39 -13.74
C TYR A 52 1.62 -0.78 -14.67
N GLY A 53 1.22 -2.06 -14.61
CA GLY A 53 0.05 -2.56 -15.34
C GLY A 53 -1.25 -2.45 -14.55
N PHE A 54 -1.16 -2.18 -13.24
CA PHE A 54 -2.30 -2.06 -12.34
C PHE A 54 -1.96 -1.15 -11.15
N GLY A 55 -3.00 -0.68 -10.46
CA GLY A 55 -2.93 -0.06 -9.15
C GLY A 55 -3.82 -0.79 -8.14
N ILE A 56 -3.45 -0.76 -6.86
CA ILE A 56 -4.28 -1.18 -5.73
C ILE A 56 -4.77 0.08 -5.04
N VAL A 57 -6.09 0.27 -4.97
CA VAL A 57 -6.67 1.44 -4.30
C VAL A 57 -6.63 1.28 -2.79
N ALA A 58 -6.19 2.31 -2.06
CA ALA A 58 -6.09 2.31 -0.61
C ALA A 58 -6.33 3.71 -0.03
N GLY A 59 -6.81 3.80 1.21
CA GLY A 59 -7.10 5.06 1.89
C GLY A 59 -8.49 5.65 1.61
N LEU A 60 -9.39 4.88 1.00
CA LEU A 60 -10.76 5.30 0.75
C LEU A 60 -11.58 5.39 2.04
N TRP A 61 -11.35 4.48 2.99
CA TRP A 61 -12.04 4.55 4.29
C TRP A 61 -11.56 5.71 5.17
N GLU A 62 -10.35 6.22 4.98
CA GLU A 62 -9.90 7.45 5.65
C GLU A 62 -10.70 8.67 5.13
N ILE A 63 -11.04 8.69 3.84
CA ILE A 63 -11.92 9.70 3.25
C ILE A 63 -13.35 9.59 3.79
N VAL A 64 -13.89 8.37 3.90
CA VAL A 64 -15.24 8.14 4.44
C VAL A 64 -15.33 8.62 5.89
N LYS A 65 -14.33 8.29 6.74
CA LYS A 65 -14.27 8.76 8.13
C LYS A 65 -14.13 10.29 8.23
N LEU A 66 -13.32 10.90 7.36
CA LEU A 66 -13.15 12.36 7.33
C LEU A 66 -14.47 13.09 7.06
N LEU A 67 -15.34 12.50 6.22
CA LEU A 67 -16.60 13.10 5.80
C LEU A 67 -17.82 12.54 6.56
N GLU A 68 -17.61 11.73 7.59
CA GLU A 68 -18.69 11.24 8.45
C GLU A 68 -19.41 12.43 9.11
N GLY A 69 -20.75 12.39 9.11
CA GLY A 69 -21.60 13.48 9.61
C GLY A 69 -21.81 14.65 8.64
N PHE A 70 -21.07 14.75 7.54
CA PHE A 70 -21.32 15.76 6.50
C PHE A 70 -22.50 15.33 5.62
N PRO A 71 -23.39 16.25 5.17
CA PRO A 71 -24.55 15.91 4.36
C PRO A 71 -24.15 15.61 2.90
N VAL A 72 -23.38 14.55 2.71
CA VAL A 72 -22.87 14.06 1.43
C VAL A 72 -23.11 12.55 1.30
N ASP A 73 -23.21 12.08 0.07
CA ASP A 73 -23.24 10.66 -0.28
C ASP A 73 -21.87 10.26 -0.85
N ILE A 74 -21.36 9.09 -0.46
CA ILE A 74 -20.11 8.54 -1.00
C ILE A 74 -20.38 7.22 -1.69
N TYR A 75 -19.86 7.11 -2.92
CA TYR A 75 -19.82 5.89 -3.69
C TYR A 75 -18.35 5.55 -3.94
N MET A 76 -17.95 4.30 -3.79
CA MET A 76 -16.57 3.90 -4.04
C MET A 76 -16.48 2.45 -4.50
N ILE A 77 -15.39 2.12 -5.20
CA ILE A 77 -15.00 0.72 -5.36
C ILE A 77 -14.50 0.18 -4.01
N PRO A 78 -14.57 -1.14 -3.75
CA PRO A 78 -14.01 -1.70 -2.53
C PRO A 78 -12.54 -1.34 -2.38
N GLU A 79 -12.14 -0.91 -1.18
CA GLU A 79 -10.73 -0.70 -0.90
C GLU A 79 -9.94 -2.01 -1.08
N GLY A 80 -8.74 -1.93 -1.67
CA GLY A 80 -7.97 -3.09 -2.10
C GLY A 80 -8.28 -3.57 -3.52
N SER A 81 -9.28 -3.02 -4.21
CA SER A 81 -9.54 -3.36 -5.60
C SER A 81 -8.40 -2.96 -6.54
N VAL A 82 -8.24 -3.76 -7.61
CA VAL A 82 -7.41 -3.39 -8.75
C VAL A 82 -8.14 -2.32 -9.57
N PHE A 83 -7.45 -1.21 -9.84
CA PHE A 83 -7.94 -0.12 -10.66
C PHE A 83 -6.95 0.27 -11.75
N PHE A 84 -7.44 0.98 -12.75
CA PHE A 84 -6.69 1.45 -13.91
C PHE A 84 -6.84 2.96 -14.16
N PRO A 85 -5.90 3.61 -14.86
CA PRO A 85 -5.98 5.03 -15.12
C PRO A 85 -7.22 5.39 -15.96
N GLY A 86 -7.87 6.49 -15.59
CA GLY A 86 -9.14 6.93 -16.16
C GLY A 86 -10.37 6.43 -15.39
N GLU A 87 -10.25 5.38 -14.59
CA GLU A 87 -11.38 4.85 -13.83
C GLU A 87 -11.69 5.69 -12.57
N PRO A 88 -12.97 5.99 -12.31
CA PRO A 88 -13.38 6.65 -11.08
C PRO A 88 -13.38 5.68 -9.89
N VAL A 89 -12.47 5.87 -8.94
CA VAL A 89 -12.40 5.00 -7.74
C VAL A 89 -13.41 5.42 -6.65
N MET A 90 -13.83 6.69 -6.65
CA MET A 90 -14.78 7.23 -5.68
C MET A 90 -15.57 8.41 -6.27
N TYR A 91 -16.81 8.56 -5.82
CA TYR A 91 -17.59 9.80 -5.94
C TYR A 91 -17.98 10.34 -4.58
N ILE A 92 -17.95 11.67 -4.48
CA ILE A 92 -18.53 12.43 -3.37
C ILE A 92 -19.63 13.31 -3.96
N VAL A 93 -20.86 13.12 -3.49
CA VAL A 93 -22.04 13.84 -3.99
C VAL A 93 -22.63 14.66 -2.86
N GLY A 94 -22.78 15.96 -3.07
CA GLY A 94 -23.36 16.84 -2.07
C GLY A 94 -23.13 18.31 -2.40
N ASN A 95 -23.50 19.17 -1.46
CA ASN A 95 -23.28 20.59 -1.61
C ASN A 95 -21.77 20.88 -1.53
N TYR A 96 -21.20 21.44 -2.61
CA TYR A 96 -19.76 21.67 -2.72
C TYR A 96 -19.21 22.47 -1.53
N ARG A 97 -20.01 23.44 -1.05
CA ARG A 97 -19.69 24.29 0.11
C ARG A 97 -19.31 23.48 1.36
N ASN A 98 -19.87 22.30 1.56
CA ASN A 98 -19.72 21.53 2.79
C ASN A 98 -18.40 20.77 2.85
N PHE A 99 -17.77 20.48 1.71
CA PHE A 99 -16.63 19.56 1.69
C PHE A 99 -15.44 20.03 0.82
N LEU A 100 -15.54 21.18 0.15
CA LEU A 100 -14.46 21.67 -0.72
C LEU A 100 -13.10 21.84 0.00
N ARG A 101 -13.09 22.14 1.31
CA ARG A 101 -11.88 22.27 2.13
C ARG A 101 -11.12 20.95 2.31
N TYR A 102 -11.75 19.81 2.02
CA TYR A 102 -11.15 18.50 2.26
C TYR A 102 -10.44 17.93 1.04
N GLU A 103 -10.48 18.57 -0.13
CA GLU A 103 -9.87 18.03 -1.36
C GLU A 103 -8.38 17.72 -1.18
N THR A 104 -7.62 18.59 -0.51
CA THR A 104 -6.19 18.35 -0.21
C THR A 104 -5.97 17.09 0.63
N ALA A 105 -6.76 16.90 1.71
CA ALA A 105 -6.66 15.72 2.57
C ALA A 105 -7.11 14.44 1.87
N ILE A 106 -8.22 14.51 1.13
CA ILE A 106 -8.80 13.40 0.34
C ILE A 106 -7.77 12.87 -0.66
N ILE A 107 -7.16 13.76 -1.45
CA ILE A 107 -6.13 13.39 -2.42
C ILE A 107 -4.89 12.85 -1.69
N GLY A 108 -4.50 13.45 -0.57
CA GLY A 108 -3.34 13.02 0.21
C GLY A 108 -3.43 11.57 0.71
N PHE A 109 -4.59 11.19 1.25
CA PHE A 109 -4.85 9.81 1.71
C PHE A 109 -4.70 8.81 0.56
N VAL A 110 -5.48 8.98 -0.51
CA VAL A 110 -5.53 7.99 -1.59
C VAL A 110 -4.22 7.91 -2.37
N SER A 111 -3.55 9.05 -2.61
CA SER A 111 -2.37 9.13 -3.47
C SER A 111 -1.18 8.38 -2.89
N SER A 112 -0.95 8.56 -1.58
CA SER A 112 0.18 7.93 -0.89
C SER A 112 -0.11 6.46 -0.57
N MET A 113 -1.29 6.17 -0.01
CA MET A 113 -1.63 4.82 0.41
C MET A 113 -1.77 3.87 -0.78
N SER A 114 -2.41 4.30 -1.88
CA SER A 114 -2.55 3.46 -3.08
C SER A 114 -1.20 3.16 -3.74
N ALA A 115 -0.26 4.13 -3.74
CA ALA A 115 1.08 3.92 -4.27
C ALA A 115 1.87 2.87 -3.46
N ILE A 116 1.81 2.94 -2.13
CA ILE A 116 2.49 1.99 -1.23
C ILE A 116 1.84 0.60 -1.34
N ALA A 117 0.51 0.51 -1.34
CA ALA A 117 -0.21 -0.75 -1.51
C ALA A 117 0.10 -1.41 -2.86
N THR A 118 0.12 -0.62 -3.94
CA THR A 118 0.52 -1.12 -5.26
C THR A 118 1.97 -1.61 -5.26
N LYS A 119 2.88 -0.86 -4.64
CA LYS A 119 4.29 -1.26 -4.56
C LYS A 119 4.47 -2.56 -3.77
N ALA A 120 3.77 -2.72 -2.65
CA ALA A 120 3.73 -3.96 -1.89
C ALA A 120 3.22 -5.13 -2.73
N ALA A 121 2.12 -4.95 -3.47
CA ALA A 121 1.56 -5.98 -4.35
C ALA A 121 2.55 -6.42 -5.43
N ARG A 122 3.22 -5.47 -6.09
CA ARG A 122 4.26 -5.76 -7.09
C ARG A 122 5.44 -6.55 -6.50
N ILE A 123 5.91 -6.15 -5.32
CA ILE A 123 6.98 -6.86 -4.60
C ILE A 123 6.52 -8.26 -4.20
N LYS A 124 5.29 -8.40 -3.70
CA LYS A 124 4.76 -9.70 -3.28
C LYS A 124 4.61 -10.66 -4.46
N LEU A 125 4.14 -10.17 -5.61
CA LEU A 125 4.11 -10.95 -6.85
C LEU A 125 5.51 -11.39 -7.30
N ALA A 126 6.50 -10.48 -7.23
CA ALA A 126 7.90 -10.80 -7.54
C ALA A 126 8.51 -11.85 -6.60
N ALA A 127 8.08 -11.89 -5.33
CA ALA A 127 8.52 -12.84 -4.33
C ALA A 127 7.78 -14.20 -4.40
N GLU A 128 6.73 -14.32 -5.22
CA GLU A 128 5.86 -15.48 -5.29
C GLU A 128 5.31 -15.86 -3.90
N ASN A 129 5.50 -17.12 -3.47
CA ASN A 129 5.03 -17.62 -2.19
C ASN A 129 5.95 -17.24 -1.01
N LYS A 130 7.06 -16.53 -1.26
CA LYS A 130 8.05 -16.24 -0.23
C LYS A 130 7.60 -15.10 0.69
N PRO A 131 7.96 -15.13 1.98
CA PRO A 131 7.63 -14.04 2.89
C PRO A 131 8.33 -12.72 2.51
N VAL A 132 7.58 -11.63 2.58
CA VAL A 132 8.05 -10.26 2.38
C VAL A 132 7.66 -9.42 3.58
N PHE A 133 8.57 -8.58 4.06
CA PHE A 133 8.39 -7.78 5.26
C PHE A 133 8.63 -6.30 5.01
N SER A 134 7.77 -5.44 5.57
CA SER A 134 7.91 -3.98 5.49
C SER A 134 8.85 -3.44 6.58
N PHE A 135 10.02 -2.95 6.17
CA PHE A 135 11.07 -2.38 7.03
C PHE A 135 11.31 -0.88 6.79
N GLY A 136 10.38 -0.23 6.09
CA GLY A 136 10.61 1.06 5.45
C GLY A 136 10.27 2.31 6.25
N THR A 137 9.52 2.22 7.36
CA THR A 137 8.99 3.43 8.05
C THR A 137 10.06 4.39 8.53
N ARG A 138 11.31 3.92 8.71
CA ARG A 138 12.47 4.78 9.04
C ARG A 138 12.87 5.77 7.92
N ARG A 139 12.22 5.71 6.76
CA ARG A 139 12.47 6.57 5.58
C ARG A 139 11.36 7.58 5.33
N VAL A 140 10.35 7.63 6.19
CA VAL A 140 9.24 8.58 6.13
C VAL A 140 9.07 9.29 7.48
N HIS A 141 8.25 10.33 7.51
CA HIS A 141 7.92 11.00 8.77
C HIS A 141 7.23 10.01 9.74
N PRO A 142 7.61 9.97 11.03
CA PRO A 142 7.09 8.96 11.97
C PRO A 142 5.57 9.02 12.15
N ALA A 143 4.96 10.20 11.98
CA ALA A 143 3.51 10.38 12.09
C ALA A 143 2.70 9.52 11.10
N ILE A 144 3.27 9.22 9.93
CA ILE A 144 2.58 8.44 8.88
C ILE A 144 2.94 6.96 8.89
N ALA A 145 3.74 6.50 9.87
CA ALA A 145 4.12 5.09 9.96
C ALA A 145 2.92 4.13 9.98
N PRO A 146 1.79 4.41 10.67
CA PRO A 146 0.60 3.56 10.59
C PRO A 146 0.00 3.46 9.18
N ALA A 147 -0.06 4.57 8.43
CA ALA A 147 -0.58 4.57 7.07
C ALA A 147 0.33 3.76 6.12
N VAL A 148 1.66 3.89 6.28
CA VAL A 148 2.63 3.10 5.50
C VAL A 148 2.51 1.61 5.79
N GLU A 149 2.44 1.20 7.06
CA GLU A 149 2.32 -0.21 7.41
C GLU A 149 0.97 -0.80 7.02
N TYR A 150 -0.11 -0.03 7.17
CA TYR A 150 -1.43 -0.41 6.67
C TYR A 150 -1.40 -0.68 5.17
N ALA A 151 -0.94 0.30 4.37
CA ALA A 151 -0.91 0.18 2.92
C ALA A 151 0.01 -0.97 2.48
N SER A 152 1.16 -1.13 3.13
CA SER A 152 2.08 -2.25 2.84
C SER A 152 1.43 -3.60 3.12
N TYR A 153 0.77 -3.74 4.27
CA TYR A 153 0.13 -4.96 4.71
C TYR A 153 -1.03 -5.38 3.80
N ILE A 154 -1.97 -4.47 3.52
CA ILE A 154 -3.08 -4.78 2.62
C ILE A 154 -2.57 -5.07 1.19
N GLY A 155 -1.49 -4.42 0.76
CA GLY A 155 -0.84 -4.70 -0.52
C GLY A 155 -0.21 -6.09 -0.60
N GLY A 156 -0.07 -6.82 0.51
CA GLY A 156 0.22 -8.25 0.51
C GLY A 156 1.49 -8.67 1.25
N VAL A 157 2.27 -7.74 1.83
CA VAL A 157 3.43 -8.12 2.65
C VAL A 157 2.98 -8.92 3.87
N ASP A 158 3.82 -9.86 4.32
CA ASP A 158 3.49 -10.85 5.34
C ASP A 158 3.61 -10.32 6.77
N GLY A 159 4.39 -9.25 6.94
CA GLY A 159 4.55 -8.60 8.24
C GLY A 159 5.14 -7.21 8.12
N VAL A 160 5.02 -6.47 9.22
CA VAL A 160 5.42 -5.05 9.32
C VAL A 160 6.31 -4.86 10.55
N SER A 161 7.27 -3.93 10.49
CA SER A 161 8.25 -3.74 11.57
C SER A 161 7.91 -2.65 12.55
N ASN A 162 7.12 -1.65 12.17
CA ASN A 162 6.81 -0.55 13.06
C ASN A 162 5.80 -0.97 14.13
N VAL A 163 6.21 -0.91 15.40
CA VAL A 163 5.38 -1.31 16.56
C VAL A 163 4.07 -0.53 16.63
N SER A 164 4.13 0.79 16.46
CA SER A 164 2.94 1.64 16.50
C SER A 164 2.01 1.36 15.32
N GLY A 165 2.57 1.23 14.12
CA GLY A 165 1.82 0.89 12.92
C GLY A 165 1.13 -0.48 13.01
N ALA A 166 1.87 -1.51 13.42
CA ALA A 166 1.33 -2.85 13.64
C ALA A 166 0.17 -2.85 14.64
N ARG A 167 0.34 -2.14 15.77
CA ARG A 167 -0.72 -1.97 16.78
C ARG A 167 -1.97 -1.32 16.20
N LYS A 168 -1.80 -0.25 15.40
CA LYS A 168 -2.93 0.49 14.79
C LYS A 168 -3.72 -0.35 13.78
N ILE A 169 -3.07 -1.30 13.10
CA ILE A 169 -3.73 -2.20 12.14
C ILE A 169 -4.10 -3.56 12.74
N GLY A 170 -3.86 -3.78 14.03
CA GLY A 170 -4.27 -4.99 14.75
C GLY A 170 -3.39 -6.22 14.55
N ILE A 171 -2.11 -6.06 14.20
CA ILE A 171 -1.16 -7.19 14.03
C ILE A 171 0.07 -7.06 14.92
N LYS A 172 0.81 -8.17 15.11
CA LYS A 172 2.09 -8.16 15.84
C LYS A 172 3.21 -7.66 14.93
N ALA A 173 3.96 -6.66 15.39
CA ALA A 173 5.17 -6.22 14.69
C ALA A 173 6.23 -7.33 14.70
N ILE A 174 7.01 -7.41 13.63
CA ILE A 174 8.11 -8.36 13.48
C ILE A 174 9.46 -7.65 13.44
N GLY A 175 10.50 -8.38 13.79
CA GLY A 175 11.87 -7.88 13.76
C GLY A 175 12.87 -8.98 14.13
N THR A 176 14.12 -8.72 13.80
CA THR A 176 15.26 -9.56 14.20
C THR A 176 16.25 -8.70 15.02
N MET A 177 17.49 -9.15 15.19
CA MET A 177 18.55 -8.31 15.75
C MET A 177 19.04 -7.21 14.77
N PRO A 178 19.38 -6.01 15.25
CA PRO A 178 20.08 -4.99 14.47
C PRO A 178 21.60 -5.11 14.58
N HIS A 179 22.35 -4.53 13.63
CA HIS A 179 23.82 -4.42 13.74
C HIS A 179 24.27 -3.75 15.04
N ALA A 180 23.47 -2.79 15.56
CA ALA A 180 23.78 -2.11 16.82
C ALA A 180 23.94 -3.06 18.01
N LEU A 181 23.20 -4.17 18.06
CA LEU A 181 23.38 -5.17 19.12
C LEU A 181 24.76 -5.82 19.04
N ILE A 182 25.14 -6.29 17.84
CA ILE A 182 26.43 -6.93 17.59
C ILE A 182 27.58 -5.96 17.88
N LEU A 183 27.45 -4.70 17.44
CA LEU A 183 28.48 -3.67 17.66
C LEU A 183 28.65 -3.31 19.15
N VAL A 184 27.56 -3.18 19.92
CA VAL A 184 27.64 -2.89 21.36
C VAL A 184 28.26 -4.06 22.12
N MET A 185 28.03 -5.29 21.67
CA MET A 185 28.63 -6.49 22.25
C MET A 185 30.04 -6.77 21.74
N SER A 186 30.47 -6.13 20.65
CA SER A 186 31.79 -6.31 20.01
C SER A 186 32.11 -7.74 19.53
N ASP A 187 31.16 -8.66 19.64
CA ASP A 187 31.27 -10.04 19.17
C ASP A 187 29.91 -10.56 18.66
N PRO A 188 29.80 -11.02 17.39
CA PRO A 188 28.59 -11.63 16.88
C PRO A 188 28.13 -12.85 17.67
N ILE A 189 29.05 -13.68 18.14
CA ILE A 189 28.71 -14.93 18.85
C ILE A 189 28.03 -14.60 20.18
N GLU A 190 28.63 -13.74 21.00
CA GLU A 190 28.00 -13.28 22.24
C GLU A 190 26.62 -12.63 21.98
N ALA A 191 26.48 -11.84 20.90
CA ALA A 191 25.20 -11.24 20.52
C ALA A 191 24.13 -12.27 20.16
N PHE A 192 24.48 -13.32 19.42
CA PHE A 192 23.55 -14.41 19.10
C PHE A 192 23.09 -15.15 20.35
N ILE A 193 24.01 -15.47 21.27
CA ILE A 193 23.71 -16.14 22.55
C ILE A 193 22.81 -15.25 23.41
N ALA A 194 23.12 -13.97 23.54
CA ALA A 194 22.33 -13.04 24.33
C ALA A 194 20.92 -12.87 23.77
N PHE A 195 20.78 -12.77 22.44
CA PHE A 195 19.47 -12.69 21.81
C PHE A 195 18.63 -13.95 22.09
N ASP A 196 19.20 -15.15 21.97
CA ASP A 196 18.51 -16.39 22.30
C ASP A 196 18.07 -16.46 23.77
N LYS A 197 18.95 -16.03 24.68
CA LYS A 197 18.74 -16.09 26.13
C LYS A 197 17.66 -15.13 26.63
N PHE A 198 17.59 -13.90 26.09
CA PHE A 198 16.79 -12.83 26.66
C PHE A 198 15.54 -12.45 25.86
N VAL A 199 15.47 -12.79 24.56
CA VAL A 199 14.29 -12.49 23.74
C VAL A 199 13.26 -13.59 23.88
N ASP A 200 11.98 -13.20 23.88
CA ASP A 200 10.83 -14.11 23.96
C ASP A 200 11.01 -15.34 23.03
N PRO A 201 10.87 -16.59 23.53
CA PRO A 201 11.02 -17.82 22.75
C PRO A 201 10.12 -17.90 21.50
N SER A 202 9.00 -17.18 21.46
CA SER A 202 8.09 -17.13 20.30
C SER A 202 8.70 -16.37 19.10
N VAL A 203 9.79 -15.63 19.28
CA VAL A 203 10.43 -14.86 18.20
C VAL A 203 11.43 -15.75 17.47
N PRO A 204 11.35 -15.89 16.14
CA PRO A 204 12.34 -16.67 15.39
C PRO A 204 13.75 -16.13 15.58
N ARG A 205 14.72 -17.01 15.87
CA ARG A 205 16.14 -16.63 15.97
C ARG A 205 16.72 -16.49 14.57
N ILE A 206 16.77 -15.25 14.08
CA ILE A 206 17.38 -14.90 12.80
C ILE A 206 18.65 -14.10 13.06
N ALA A 207 19.81 -14.73 12.84
CA ALA A 207 21.13 -14.13 13.06
C ALA A 207 21.47 -13.14 11.94
N LEU A 208 21.94 -11.94 12.29
CA LEU A 208 22.44 -10.96 11.32
C LEU A 208 23.93 -11.20 11.11
N VAL A 209 24.34 -11.52 9.88
CA VAL A 209 25.65 -12.14 9.63
C VAL A 209 26.59 -11.28 8.78
N ASP A 210 26.28 -10.03 8.50
CA ASP A 210 27.10 -9.15 7.66
C ASP A 210 27.67 -7.95 8.41
N THR A 211 27.82 -8.04 9.74
CA THR A 211 28.28 -6.89 10.55
C THR A 211 29.75 -6.56 10.32
N TYR A 212 30.62 -7.58 10.23
CA TYR A 212 32.05 -7.39 10.01
C TYR A 212 32.49 -7.77 8.59
N GLY A 213 31.53 -8.03 7.69
CA GLY A 213 31.78 -8.34 6.28
C GLY A 213 32.20 -9.78 6.00
N TYR A 214 32.00 -10.70 6.95
CA TYR A 214 32.34 -12.13 6.78
C TYR A 214 31.11 -13.04 6.90
N PRO A 215 30.06 -12.87 6.07
CA PRO A 215 28.79 -13.57 6.24
C PRO A 215 28.84 -15.09 6.13
N LEU A 216 29.78 -15.66 5.40
CA LEU A 216 29.99 -17.11 5.43
C LEU A 216 30.45 -17.57 6.82
N LYS A 217 31.46 -16.90 7.38
CA LYS A 217 32.01 -17.22 8.69
C LYS A 217 30.98 -17.00 9.79
N GLU A 218 30.36 -15.82 9.81
CA GLU A 218 29.35 -15.43 10.81
C GLU A 218 28.13 -16.38 10.75
N THR A 219 27.73 -16.86 9.56
CA THR A 219 26.66 -17.88 9.41
C THR A 219 27.06 -19.21 10.03
N VAL A 220 28.26 -19.72 9.75
CA VAL A 220 28.75 -20.99 10.33
C VAL A 220 28.86 -20.89 11.85
N GLU A 221 29.28 -19.74 12.38
CA GLU A 221 29.34 -19.48 13.82
C GLU A 221 27.95 -19.42 14.44
N ALA A 222 26.99 -18.71 13.82
CA ALA A 222 25.60 -18.68 14.25
C ALA A 222 25.00 -20.10 14.32
N ALA A 223 25.24 -20.92 13.29
CA ALA A 223 24.74 -22.29 13.24
C ALA A 223 25.30 -23.16 14.37
N LYS A 224 26.62 -23.07 14.66
CA LYS A 224 27.25 -23.85 15.74
C LYS A 224 26.74 -23.47 17.13
N VAL A 225 26.48 -22.19 17.35
CA VAL A 225 26.14 -21.63 18.66
C VAL A 225 24.66 -21.77 18.97
N LEU A 226 23.79 -21.49 17.98
CA LEU A 226 22.34 -21.57 18.13
C LEU A 226 21.76 -22.95 17.80
N LYS A 227 22.49 -23.77 17.04
CA LYS A 227 22.13 -25.17 16.70
C LYS A 227 20.72 -25.25 16.11
N ASP A 228 19.90 -26.14 16.65
CA ASP A 228 18.50 -26.40 16.32
C ASP A 228 17.57 -25.20 16.56
N LYS A 229 18.00 -24.20 17.34
CA LYS A 229 17.24 -22.96 17.53
C LYS A 229 17.39 -21.96 16.40
N LEU A 230 18.42 -22.09 15.54
CA LEU A 230 18.64 -21.16 14.45
C LEU A 230 17.54 -21.32 13.39
N TYR A 231 16.62 -20.36 13.33
CA TYR A 231 15.57 -20.34 12.30
C TYR A 231 16.15 -19.91 10.94
N GLY A 232 17.05 -18.93 10.96
CA GLY A 232 17.60 -18.37 9.73
C GLY A 232 18.76 -17.41 9.95
N VAL A 233 19.33 -16.95 8.85
CA VAL A 233 20.27 -15.83 8.80
C VAL A 233 19.70 -14.69 7.98
N ARG A 234 20.07 -13.45 8.31
CA ARG A 234 19.76 -12.25 7.54
C ARG A 234 21.04 -11.60 7.06
N ILE A 235 21.05 -11.22 5.79
CA ILE A 235 22.08 -10.41 5.15
C ILE A 235 21.41 -9.10 4.72
N ASP A 236 21.90 -7.96 5.22
CA ASP A 236 21.30 -6.62 5.04
C ASP A 236 21.96 -5.80 3.91
N THR A 237 22.80 -6.43 3.09
CA THR A 237 23.27 -5.88 1.82
C THR A 237 23.22 -6.91 0.68
N LYS A 238 22.81 -6.45 -0.49
CA LYS A 238 22.83 -7.24 -1.73
C LYS A 238 24.24 -7.50 -2.28
N ASP A 239 25.26 -6.84 -1.75
CA ASP A 239 26.64 -7.01 -2.21
C ASP A 239 27.14 -8.44 -1.97
N PHE A 240 26.60 -9.12 -0.95
CA PHE A 240 26.91 -10.52 -0.64
C PHE A 240 26.05 -11.54 -1.38
N ILE A 241 25.26 -11.13 -2.39
CA ILE A 241 24.42 -12.08 -3.13
C ILE A 241 25.24 -13.18 -3.82
N HIS A 242 26.47 -12.87 -4.23
CA HIS A 242 27.36 -13.76 -4.96
C HIS A 242 27.87 -14.96 -4.14
N ILE A 243 27.68 -14.96 -2.82
CA ILE A 243 28.12 -16.04 -1.91
C ILE A 243 26.95 -16.80 -1.26
N ILE A 244 25.70 -16.51 -1.62
CA ILE A 244 24.52 -17.19 -1.03
C ILE A 244 24.57 -18.70 -1.27
N ASP A 245 24.96 -19.15 -2.47
CA ASP A 245 25.06 -20.58 -2.77
C ASP A 245 26.14 -21.27 -1.93
N ILE A 246 27.25 -20.57 -1.65
CA ILE A 246 28.32 -21.06 -0.77
C ILE A 246 27.82 -21.14 0.68
N ILE A 247 27.07 -20.15 1.15
CA ILE A 247 26.45 -20.16 2.48
C ILE A 247 25.47 -21.34 2.62
N ARG A 248 24.60 -21.55 1.62
CA ARG A 248 23.68 -22.71 1.60
C ARG A 248 24.46 -24.03 1.60
N TRP A 249 25.51 -24.14 0.80
CA TRP A 249 26.36 -25.32 0.75
C TRP A 249 26.99 -25.62 2.12
N GLU A 250 27.57 -24.63 2.79
CA GLU A 250 28.18 -24.81 4.10
C GLU A 250 27.16 -25.17 5.19
N LEU A 251 25.99 -24.52 5.20
CA LEU A 251 24.89 -24.90 6.10
C LEU A 251 24.50 -26.37 5.89
N LYS A 252 24.30 -26.79 4.64
CA LYS A 252 23.99 -28.17 4.28
C LYS A 252 25.06 -29.17 4.70
N ARG A 253 26.32 -28.86 4.40
CA ARG A 253 27.49 -29.70 4.76
C ARG A 253 27.58 -29.92 6.27
N LEU A 254 27.13 -28.95 7.06
CA LEU A 254 27.12 -28.99 8.52
C LEU A 254 25.81 -29.54 9.12
N GLY A 255 24.84 -29.95 8.29
CA GLY A 255 23.56 -30.53 8.72
C GLY A 255 22.46 -29.51 9.05
N TYR A 256 22.60 -28.26 8.63
CA TYR A 256 21.66 -27.15 8.87
C TYR A 256 20.82 -26.80 7.62
N ASP A 257 20.32 -27.83 6.92
CA ASP A 257 19.55 -27.70 5.67
C ASP A 257 18.27 -26.87 5.79
N ASN A 258 17.72 -26.75 7.00
CA ASN A 258 16.48 -26.06 7.31
C ASN A 258 16.65 -24.55 7.58
N VAL A 259 17.88 -24.05 7.74
CA VAL A 259 18.17 -22.65 8.05
C VAL A 259 17.82 -21.77 6.86
N LYS A 260 16.92 -20.81 7.07
CA LYS A 260 16.43 -19.89 6.03
C LYS A 260 17.37 -18.71 5.83
N ILE A 261 17.45 -18.22 4.59
CA ILE A 261 18.23 -17.02 4.25
C ILE A 261 17.27 -15.87 3.93
N THR A 262 17.38 -14.79 4.70
CA THR A 262 16.64 -13.54 4.50
C THR A 262 17.55 -12.49 3.89
N LEU A 263 17.12 -11.86 2.79
CA LEU A 263 17.83 -10.72 2.20
C LEU A 263 17.09 -9.42 2.53
N SER A 264 17.82 -8.40 2.95
CA SER A 264 17.32 -7.04 3.08
C SER A 264 18.35 -6.03 2.54
N GLY A 265 17.97 -4.75 2.51
CA GLY A 265 18.84 -3.67 2.06
C GLY A 265 18.68 -3.34 0.57
N GLY A 266 18.08 -2.17 0.28
CA GLY A 266 18.05 -1.61 -1.08
C GLY A 266 17.26 -2.43 -2.11
N LEU A 267 16.30 -3.24 -1.65
CA LEU A 267 15.46 -4.10 -2.49
C LEU A 267 14.23 -3.38 -3.06
N ASP A 268 13.76 -3.88 -4.19
CA ASP A 268 12.54 -3.53 -4.92
C ASP A 268 12.00 -4.78 -5.66
N GLU A 269 10.89 -4.67 -6.38
CA GLU A 269 10.27 -5.79 -7.12
C GLU A 269 11.20 -6.42 -8.17
N PHE A 270 12.08 -5.63 -8.79
CA PHE A 270 13.02 -6.13 -9.81
C PHE A 270 14.13 -6.96 -9.17
N THR A 271 14.74 -6.45 -8.10
CA THR A 271 15.79 -7.15 -7.37
C THR A 271 15.24 -8.35 -6.60
N VAL A 272 14.03 -8.26 -6.04
CA VAL A 272 13.34 -9.41 -5.44
C VAL A 272 13.11 -10.50 -6.47
N ASN A 273 12.57 -10.18 -7.65
CA ASN A 273 12.38 -11.17 -8.71
C ASN A 273 13.70 -11.78 -9.18
N LYS A 274 14.77 -10.99 -9.27
CA LYS A 274 16.11 -11.45 -9.64
C LYS A 274 16.70 -12.45 -8.64
N TYR A 275 16.42 -12.29 -7.35
CA TYR A 275 17.05 -13.07 -6.27
C TYR A 275 16.12 -14.11 -5.64
N LYS A 276 14.87 -14.23 -6.12
CA LYS A 276 13.86 -15.11 -5.53
C LYS A 276 14.30 -16.57 -5.46
N ASP A 277 15.09 -17.09 -6.40
CA ASP A 277 15.48 -18.50 -6.37
C ASP A 277 16.60 -18.79 -5.36
N LEU A 278 17.32 -17.75 -4.92
CA LEU A 278 18.44 -17.86 -3.99
C LEU A 278 18.04 -17.58 -2.54
N ILE A 279 16.95 -16.85 -2.31
CA ILE A 279 16.58 -16.26 -1.02
C ILE A 279 15.25 -16.85 -0.54
N ASP A 280 15.11 -17.09 0.77
CA ASP A 280 13.88 -17.65 1.36
C ASP A 280 12.86 -16.58 1.76
N SER A 281 13.31 -15.37 2.13
CA SER A 281 12.42 -14.25 2.45
C SER A 281 13.09 -12.88 2.29
N PHE A 282 12.29 -11.81 2.20
CA PHE A 282 12.77 -10.47 1.88
C PHE A 282 12.34 -9.41 2.89
N GLY A 283 13.27 -8.56 3.32
CA GLY A 283 12.99 -7.33 4.06
C GLY A 283 13.11 -6.10 3.17
N VAL A 284 12.00 -5.45 2.83
CA VAL A 284 11.98 -4.31 1.90
C VAL A 284 11.70 -3.01 2.64
N GLY A 285 12.58 -2.03 2.43
CA GLY A 285 12.57 -0.75 3.15
C GLY A 285 12.18 0.44 2.27
N THR A 286 13.18 1.25 1.92
CA THR A 286 13.02 2.57 1.26
C THR A 286 12.12 2.54 0.03
N ARG A 287 12.32 1.57 -0.88
CA ARG A 287 11.60 1.51 -2.16
C ARG A 287 10.12 1.17 -2.00
N LEU A 288 9.73 0.58 -0.87
CA LEU A 288 8.34 0.30 -0.50
C LEU A 288 7.70 1.51 0.20
N ALA A 289 8.30 1.96 1.31
CA ALA A 289 7.70 3.02 2.13
C ALA A 289 7.71 4.41 1.46
N SER A 290 8.63 4.65 0.53
CA SER A 290 8.73 5.89 -0.25
C SER A 290 8.34 5.65 -1.71
N ALA A 291 7.34 4.80 -1.95
CA ALA A 291 6.78 4.59 -3.28
C ALA A 291 6.36 5.94 -3.90
N ARG A 292 6.58 6.08 -5.22
CA ARG A 292 6.18 7.30 -5.94
C ARG A 292 4.66 7.38 -5.92
N VAL A 293 4.13 8.47 -5.38
CA VAL A 293 2.69 8.70 -5.23
C VAL A 293 1.96 8.64 -6.58
N PHE A 294 0.69 8.25 -6.54
CA PHE A 294 -0.19 8.34 -7.70
C PHE A 294 -0.82 9.72 -7.78
N ASP A 295 -0.87 10.29 -8.97
CA ASP A 295 -1.40 11.65 -9.20
C ASP A 295 -2.94 11.63 -9.27
N PHE A 296 -3.59 11.26 -8.16
CA PHE A 296 -5.04 11.34 -8.06
C PHE A 296 -5.50 12.80 -8.11
N ALA A 297 -6.69 13.00 -8.68
CA ALA A 297 -7.36 14.28 -8.69
C ALA A 297 -8.84 14.10 -8.36
N LEU A 298 -9.37 15.01 -7.55
CA LEU A 298 -10.81 15.12 -7.31
C LEU A 298 -11.37 16.18 -8.26
N LYS A 299 -12.40 15.85 -9.04
CA LYS A 299 -12.91 16.73 -10.11
C LYS A 299 -14.42 16.73 -10.14
N ILE A 300 -15.02 17.92 -10.19
CA ILE A 300 -16.45 18.07 -10.48
C ILE A 300 -16.73 17.51 -11.89
N VAL A 301 -17.73 16.62 -11.98
CA VAL A 301 -18.25 16.08 -13.24
C VAL A 301 -19.73 16.42 -13.46
N GLU A 302 -20.40 16.91 -12.43
CA GLU A 302 -21.82 17.30 -12.48
C GLU A 302 -22.09 18.47 -11.53
N VAL A 303 -22.95 19.41 -11.94
CA VAL A 303 -23.40 20.55 -11.13
C VAL A 303 -24.92 20.67 -11.26
N ASN A 304 -25.64 20.60 -10.14
CA ASN A 304 -27.11 20.67 -10.05
C ASN A 304 -27.81 19.70 -11.03
N GLY A 305 -27.32 18.46 -11.12
CA GLY A 305 -27.87 17.44 -12.04
C GLY A 305 -27.42 17.57 -13.49
N GLN A 306 -26.65 18.60 -13.84
CA GLN A 306 -26.20 18.85 -15.22
C GLN A 306 -24.75 18.38 -15.41
N PRO A 307 -24.46 17.52 -16.41
CA PRO A 307 -23.09 17.11 -16.73
C PRO A 307 -22.19 18.31 -17.01
N LYS A 308 -21.15 18.53 -16.19
CA LYS A 308 -20.23 19.66 -16.30
C LYS A 308 -18.85 19.30 -15.77
N ALA A 309 -17.84 19.41 -16.61
CA ALA A 309 -16.45 19.08 -16.25
C ALA A 309 -15.45 20.05 -16.90
N LYS A 310 -14.22 20.06 -16.36
CA LYS A 310 -13.06 20.68 -17.02
C LYS A 310 -12.81 19.97 -18.36
N VAL A 311 -12.34 20.69 -19.39
CA VAL A 311 -12.06 20.19 -20.76
C VAL A 311 -11.36 18.84 -20.82
N SER A 312 -10.50 18.55 -19.84
CA SER A 312 -9.71 17.32 -19.78
C SER A 312 -10.39 16.13 -19.07
N ASN A 313 -11.71 16.20 -18.83
CA ASN A 313 -12.46 15.24 -18.02
C ASN A 313 -13.84 14.97 -18.63
N TYR A 314 -14.30 13.71 -18.52
CA TYR A 314 -15.62 13.30 -18.99
C TYR A 314 -16.72 13.79 -18.01
N PRO A 315 -17.71 14.58 -18.47
CA PRO A 315 -18.81 15.03 -17.63
C PRO A 315 -19.80 13.90 -17.30
N GLY A 316 -20.61 14.11 -16.26
CA GLY A 316 -21.60 13.17 -15.74
C GLY A 316 -21.04 12.18 -14.71
N GLN A 317 -21.86 11.84 -13.72
CA GLN A 317 -21.55 10.73 -12.82
C GLN A 317 -21.50 9.41 -13.61
N LYS A 318 -20.47 8.60 -13.39
CA LYS A 318 -20.27 7.32 -14.08
C LYS A 318 -20.25 6.14 -13.10
N ARG A 319 -20.33 4.93 -13.66
CA ARG A 319 -20.17 3.65 -12.97
C ARG A 319 -19.23 2.76 -13.76
N ILE A 320 -18.40 2.01 -13.04
CA ILE A 320 -17.51 1.01 -13.62
C ILE A 320 -18.18 -0.35 -13.49
N TYR A 321 -18.18 -1.09 -14.59
CA TYR A 321 -18.68 -2.44 -14.68
C TYR A 321 -17.56 -3.35 -15.15
N ARG A 322 -17.29 -4.42 -14.40
CA ARG A 322 -16.23 -5.38 -14.68
C ARG A 322 -16.79 -6.73 -15.08
N ARG A 323 -16.23 -7.31 -16.13
CA ARG A 323 -16.42 -8.71 -16.51
C ARG A 323 -15.10 -9.44 -16.34
N VAL A 324 -15.16 -10.62 -15.72
CA VAL A 324 -14.02 -11.52 -15.55
C VAL A 324 -14.35 -12.81 -16.26
N GLY A 325 -13.52 -13.18 -17.23
CA GLY A 325 -13.57 -14.44 -17.98
C GLY A 325 -12.27 -15.24 -17.82
N ALA A 326 -12.17 -16.38 -18.50
CA ALA A 326 -10.98 -17.22 -18.46
C ALA A 326 -9.77 -16.48 -19.08
N GLY A 327 -8.94 -15.86 -18.24
CA GLY A 327 -7.75 -15.11 -18.67
C GLY A 327 -8.04 -13.73 -19.26
N HIS A 328 -9.25 -13.20 -19.10
CA HIS A 328 -9.65 -11.90 -19.62
C HIS A 328 -10.40 -11.09 -18.55
N ILE A 329 -10.07 -9.81 -18.46
CA ILE A 329 -10.75 -8.83 -17.61
C ILE A 329 -11.04 -7.62 -18.48
N GLU A 330 -12.25 -7.08 -18.35
CA GLU A 330 -12.73 -5.95 -19.16
C GLU A 330 -13.56 -5.01 -18.29
N ASP A 331 -13.24 -3.72 -18.37
CA ASP A 331 -13.97 -2.66 -17.68
C ASP A 331 -14.64 -1.72 -18.66
N ILE A 332 -15.94 -1.52 -18.45
CA ILE A 332 -16.75 -0.54 -19.15
C ILE A 332 -17.18 0.53 -18.15
N VAL A 333 -16.92 1.78 -18.51
CA VAL A 333 -17.39 2.97 -17.80
C VAL A 333 -18.59 3.53 -18.53
N LYS A 334 -19.76 3.55 -17.86
CA LYS A 334 -20.99 4.15 -18.39
C LYS A 334 -21.50 5.26 -17.50
N LEU A 335 -22.36 6.14 -18.03
CA LEU A 335 -23.09 7.09 -17.17
C LEU A 335 -23.90 6.32 -16.11
N ALA A 336 -24.01 6.89 -14.91
CA ALA A 336 -24.74 6.27 -13.81
C ALA A 336 -26.23 6.11 -14.09
N SER A 337 -26.78 6.92 -15.01
CA SER A 337 -28.15 6.83 -15.51
C SER A 337 -28.35 5.78 -16.61
N SER A 338 -27.28 5.28 -17.22
CA SER A 338 -27.35 4.32 -18.32
C SER A 338 -27.61 2.91 -17.79
N GLN A 339 -28.26 2.07 -18.61
CA GLN A 339 -28.49 0.67 -18.23
C GLN A 339 -27.16 -0.06 -18.03
N PRO A 340 -27.02 -0.89 -16.97
CA PRO A 340 -25.86 -1.74 -16.80
C PRO A 340 -25.65 -2.64 -18.02
N PRO A 341 -24.40 -2.82 -18.50
CA PRO A 341 -24.13 -3.75 -19.58
C PRO A 341 -24.40 -5.20 -19.11
N GLN A 342 -24.98 -6.02 -19.99
CA GLN A 342 -25.24 -7.43 -19.69
C GLN A 342 -23.93 -8.18 -19.42
N GLU A 343 -23.95 -9.13 -18.47
CA GLU A 343 -22.79 -9.96 -18.07
C GLU A 343 -21.69 -9.24 -17.27
N TYR A 344 -21.78 -7.94 -17.01
CA TYR A 344 -20.84 -7.23 -16.16
C TYR A 344 -21.38 -7.02 -14.75
N LYS A 345 -20.48 -6.97 -13.78
CA LYS A 345 -20.80 -6.64 -12.38
C LYS A 345 -20.39 -5.20 -12.08
N PRO A 346 -21.23 -4.41 -11.39
CA PRO A 346 -20.83 -3.09 -10.94
C PRO A 346 -19.71 -3.21 -9.90
N LEU A 347 -18.66 -2.42 -10.04
CA LEU A 347 -17.58 -2.36 -9.04
C LEU A 347 -17.93 -1.41 -7.90
N MET A 348 -18.64 -0.34 -8.19
CA MET A 348 -18.87 0.75 -7.24
C MET A 348 -20.13 0.53 -6.39
N LYS A 349 -20.03 0.82 -5.09
CA LYS A 349 -21.14 0.75 -4.13
C LYS A 349 -21.31 2.06 -3.38
N GLN A 350 -22.53 2.35 -2.95
CA GLN A 350 -22.77 3.44 -2.00
C GLN A 350 -22.39 2.97 -0.60
N VAL A 351 -21.49 3.69 0.06
CA VAL A 351 -20.98 3.34 1.39
C VAL A 351 -21.37 4.36 2.46
N MET A 352 -21.77 5.56 2.03
CA MET A 352 -22.26 6.61 2.90
C MET A 352 -23.47 7.31 2.28
N LYS A 353 -24.48 7.58 3.09
CA LYS A 353 -25.70 8.28 2.68
C LYS A 353 -26.00 9.40 3.67
N LYS A 354 -26.00 10.65 3.20
CA LYS A 354 -26.20 11.86 4.00
C LYS A 354 -25.31 11.91 5.24
N GLY A 355 -24.04 11.53 5.10
CA GLY A 355 -23.06 11.52 6.20
C GLY A 355 -23.11 10.32 7.12
N ILE A 356 -24.03 9.38 6.91
CA ILE A 356 -24.14 8.16 7.71
C ILE A 356 -23.51 7.02 6.93
N ILE A 357 -22.51 6.37 7.53
CA ILE A 357 -21.89 5.16 6.97
C ILE A 357 -22.93 4.03 7.00
N ILE A 358 -23.19 3.42 5.85
CA ILE A 358 -24.23 2.38 5.68
C ILE A 358 -23.66 0.99 5.40
N GLU A 359 -22.34 0.86 5.41
CA GLU A 359 -21.60 -0.38 5.17
C GLU A 359 -20.64 -0.65 6.34
N ASN A 360 -20.35 -1.92 6.61
CA ASN A 360 -19.34 -2.26 7.60
C ASN A 360 -17.94 -1.93 7.07
N ILE A 361 -17.12 -1.27 7.89
CA ILE A 361 -15.72 -1.00 7.57
C ILE A 361 -14.95 -2.33 7.67
N PRO A 362 -14.37 -2.85 6.56
CA PRO A 362 -13.62 -4.09 6.57
C PRO A 362 -12.34 -3.96 7.39
N THR A 363 -11.88 -5.07 7.97
CA THR A 363 -10.59 -5.09 8.67
C THR A 363 -9.43 -5.03 7.66
N PRO A 364 -8.21 -4.64 8.08
CA PRO A 364 -7.04 -4.72 7.21
C PRO A 364 -6.81 -6.13 6.63
N GLN A 365 -7.16 -7.19 7.37
CA GLN A 365 -7.07 -8.56 6.89
C GLN A 365 -8.10 -8.85 5.79
N ASP A 366 -9.35 -8.38 5.93
CA ASP A 366 -10.37 -8.57 4.88
C ASP A 366 -9.96 -7.88 3.56
N ILE A 367 -9.40 -6.67 3.66
CA ILE A 367 -8.90 -5.92 2.50
C ILE A 367 -7.71 -6.66 1.87
N ARG A 368 -6.78 -7.19 2.69
CA ARG A 368 -5.64 -7.98 2.19
C ARG A 368 -6.10 -9.22 1.41
N GLU A 369 -7.11 -9.94 1.92
CA GLU A 369 -7.67 -11.09 1.21
C GLU A 369 -8.41 -10.68 -0.07
N HIS A 370 -9.05 -9.51 -0.08
CA HIS A 370 -9.64 -8.94 -1.30
C HIS A 370 -8.57 -8.61 -2.35
N VAL A 371 -7.47 -7.95 -1.97
CA VAL A 371 -6.32 -7.68 -2.85
C VAL A 371 -5.79 -8.97 -3.48
N LYS A 372 -5.63 -10.03 -2.67
CA LYS A 372 -5.17 -11.33 -3.16
C LYS A 372 -6.09 -11.89 -4.26
N LYS A 373 -7.41 -11.87 -4.03
CA LYS A 373 -8.40 -12.34 -5.02
C LYS A 373 -8.41 -11.50 -6.29
N GLU A 374 -8.27 -10.18 -6.17
CA GLU A 374 -8.20 -9.28 -7.33
C GLU A 374 -6.95 -9.59 -8.19
N LEU A 375 -5.80 -9.84 -7.57
CA LEU A 375 -4.56 -10.19 -8.26
C LEU A 375 -4.58 -11.60 -8.87
N GLU A 376 -5.26 -12.56 -8.24
CA GLU A 376 -5.48 -13.91 -8.79
C GLU A 376 -6.30 -13.85 -10.09
N ASN A 377 -7.34 -13.01 -10.12
CA ASN A 377 -8.19 -12.82 -11.30
C ASN A 377 -7.56 -11.95 -12.40
N LEU A 378 -6.56 -11.13 -12.06
CA LEU A 378 -5.87 -10.27 -13.01
C LEU A 378 -4.98 -11.10 -13.96
N PRO A 379 -5.10 -10.98 -15.30
CA PRO A 379 -4.21 -11.64 -16.25
C PRO A 379 -2.73 -11.33 -16.02
N PHE A 380 -1.86 -12.28 -16.37
CA PHE A 380 -0.42 -12.16 -16.13
C PHE A 380 0.22 -10.98 -16.87
N THR A 381 -0.29 -10.61 -18.06
CA THR A 381 0.25 -9.50 -18.87
C THR A 381 0.21 -8.16 -18.13
N TYR A 382 -0.79 -7.93 -17.28
CA TYR A 382 -0.88 -6.73 -16.44
C TYR A 382 -0.03 -6.82 -15.16
N LYS A 383 0.34 -8.04 -14.74
CA LYS A 383 1.21 -8.29 -13.58
C LYS A 383 2.69 -8.30 -13.91
N ALA A 384 3.05 -8.22 -15.19
CA ALA A 384 4.43 -8.16 -15.64
C ALA A 384 5.19 -7.00 -14.99
N LEU A 385 6.44 -7.25 -14.58
CA LEU A 385 7.25 -6.25 -13.87
C LEU A 385 7.73 -5.12 -14.78
N GLU A 386 7.98 -5.41 -16.05
CA GLU A 386 8.45 -4.49 -17.07
C GLU A 386 7.49 -4.48 -18.26
N PHE A 387 7.31 -3.32 -18.89
CA PHE A 387 6.49 -3.13 -20.10
C PHE A 387 5.11 -3.79 -20.03
N SER A 388 4.47 -3.70 -18.87
CA SER A 388 3.13 -4.23 -18.66
C SER A 388 2.16 -3.64 -19.69
N GLU A 389 1.28 -4.49 -20.21
CA GLU A 389 0.29 -4.09 -21.20
C GLU A 389 -0.62 -3.00 -20.64
N LYS A 390 -0.99 -2.01 -21.46
CA LYS A 390 -1.96 -1.00 -21.03
C LYS A 390 -3.35 -1.62 -21.02
N TYR A 391 -3.99 -1.56 -19.86
CA TYR A 391 -5.37 -2.00 -19.73
C TYR A 391 -6.33 -1.07 -20.49
N PRO A 392 -7.15 -1.59 -21.43
CA PRO A 392 -8.10 -0.78 -22.17
C PRO A 392 -9.36 -0.53 -21.33
N VAL A 393 -9.53 0.70 -20.86
CA VAL A 393 -10.78 1.14 -20.21
C VAL A 393 -11.71 1.70 -21.28
N ILE A 394 -12.89 1.09 -21.45
CA ILE A 394 -13.86 1.47 -22.49
C ILE A 394 -14.86 2.47 -21.90
N PHE A 395 -15.02 3.64 -22.52
CA PHE A 395 -16.03 4.62 -22.13
C PHE A 395 -17.21 4.57 -23.10
N GLU A 396 -18.39 4.23 -22.57
CA GLU A 396 -19.65 4.16 -23.32
C GLU A 396 -20.73 5.02 -22.60
N PRO A 397 -20.94 6.28 -23.01
CA PRO A 397 -21.91 7.16 -22.35
C PRO A 397 -23.33 6.57 -22.32
#